data_AF-F5VV75-F1
#
_entry.id   AF-F5VV75-F1
#
_cell.length_a   1.000
_cell.length_b   1.000
_cell.length_c   1.000
_cell.angle_alpha   90.00
_cell.angle_beta   90.00
_cell.angle_gamma   90.00
#
_symmetry.space_group_name_H-M   'P 1'
#
loop_
_entity.id
_entity.type
_entity.pdbx_description
1 polymer ?
#
loop_
_entity_poly.entity_id
_entity_poly.type
_entity_poly.pdbx_seq_one_letter_code
_entity_poly.pdbx_strand_id
1 'polypeptide(L)'
;MDKRKVSLEDFYAWYQENKIRLREDAFKYSVHNEKLREEFLKEWPLDRILTMSIDEYVIGKGAKSNSFCYALEIGKYQSLFMGIGGGGSSKFGIYWNEDTKSYKNQANKIIPESELEDRFNKLKSDLYEIIQAGRMLDFNNPIFDMKQSKNEFIGRSAVVTKLLCIYSENLSFLGVNMNSQNEFWNRLIPQSNQGGPYRQNHEICKLFSKTYPELESSILGSILFEYSKDFIDNNNKQEEEQMNAQINFQHPLSRTLLSSKNLILRGAPGTGKTYLAKEIAKELTDGDEDQIGFVQFHPSYDYTDFVEGLRPDSNEDGSIFLN
;
A
#
# COMPACT_ATOMS: atom_id res chain seq x y z
N MET A 1 5.68 30.60 -1.20
CA MET A 1 6.53 29.74 -0.35
C MET A 1 7.13 28.68 -1.24
N ASP A 2 8.45 28.48 -1.19
CA ASP A 2 9.07 27.37 -1.91
C ASP A 2 8.60 26.04 -1.30
N LYS A 3 8.15 25.10 -2.14
CA LYS A 3 7.77 23.75 -1.70
C LYS A 3 8.97 23.11 -1.00
N ARG A 4 8.74 22.53 0.19
CA ARG A 4 9.77 21.78 0.94
C ARG A 4 10.38 20.72 0.03
N LYS A 5 11.71 20.66 -0.05
CA LYS A 5 12.43 19.71 -0.90
C LYS A 5 12.95 18.56 -0.04
N VAL A 6 12.81 17.33 -0.52
CA VAL A 6 13.45 16.17 0.12
C VAL A 6 14.95 16.29 -0.11
N SER A 7 15.72 16.44 0.96
CA SER A 7 17.19 16.39 0.93
C SER A 7 17.73 15.83 2.24
N LEU A 8 19.02 15.46 2.25
CA LEU A 8 19.67 14.98 3.47
C LEU A 8 19.74 16.09 4.54
N GLU A 9 19.91 17.34 4.13
CA GLU A 9 19.95 18.51 5.02
C GLU A 9 18.57 18.80 5.61
N ASP A 10 17.50 18.78 4.79
CA ASP A 10 16.12 18.97 5.27
C ASP A 10 15.74 17.88 6.28
N PHE A 11 16.06 16.62 5.97
CA PHE A 11 15.89 15.52 6.89
C PHE A 11 16.63 15.78 8.22
N TYR A 12 17.90 16.18 8.15
CA TYR A 12 18.71 16.30 9.36
C TYR A 12 18.25 17.46 10.25
N ALA A 13 17.84 18.58 9.65
CA ALA A 13 17.23 19.69 10.38
C ALA A 13 15.96 19.24 11.11
N TRP A 14 15.03 18.60 10.40
CA TRP A 14 13.82 18.02 10.98
C TRP A 14 14.13 17.00 12.09
N TYR A 15 15.16 16.18 11.88
CA TYR A 15 15.60 15.19 12.86
C TYR A 15 16.12 15.85 14.15
N GLN A 16 16.93 16.91 14.07
CA GLN A 16 17.46 17.59 15.26
C GLN A 16 16.34 18.18 16.13
N GLU A 17 15.31 18.76 15.51
CA GLU A 17 14.14 19.32 16.22
C GLU A 17 13.36 18.26 16.99
N ASN A 18 13.34 17.02 16.48
CA ASN A 18 12.54 15.92 17.01
C ASN A 18 13.40 14.83 17.70
N LYS A 19 14.71 15.07 17.85
CA LYS A 19 15.73 14.05 18.10
C LYS A 19 15.44 13.15 19.30
N ILE A 20 15.08 13.73 20.43
CA ILE A 20 14.88 12.99 21.70
C ILE A 20 13.77 11.97 21.54
N ARG A 21 12.57 12.44 21.13
CA ARG A 21 11.41 11.58 20.91
C ARG A 21 11.68 10.51 19.85
N LEU A 22 12.23 10.90 18.69
CA LEU A 22 12.50 9.98 17.59
C LEU A 22 13.45 8.85 18.00
N ARG A 23 14.51 9.17 18.77
CA ARG A 23 15.45 8.14 19.24
C ARG A 23 14.80 7.21 20.26
N GLU A 24 14.02 7.74 21.20
CA GLU A 24 13.32 6.93 22.19
C GLU A 24 12.32 5.95 21.55
N ASP A 25 11.51 6.44 20.62
CA ASP A 25 10.50 5.63 19.94
C ASP A 25 11.14 4.58 19.02
N ALA A 26 12.13 5.00 18.22
CA ALA A 26 12.84 4.09 17.32
C ALA A 26 13.64 3.02 18.09
N PHE A 27 14.21 3.35 19.25
CA PHE A 27 14.90 2.38 20.09
C PHE A 27 13.95 1.31 20.64
N LYS A 28 12.79 1.70 21.19
CA LYS A 28 11.76 0.75 21.67
C LYS A 28 11.31 -0.18 20.55
N TYR A 29 11.07 0.40 19.37
CA TYR A 29 10.68 -0.33 18.18
C TYR A 29 11.77 -1.31 17.71
N SER A 30 13.04 -0.90 17.70
CA SER A 30 14.19 -1.75 17.36
C SER A 30 14.31 -2.96 18.29
N VAL A 31 14.24 -2.74 19.61
CA VAL A 31 14.31 -3.82 20.62
C VAL A 31 13.16 -4.82 20.44
N HIS A 32 11.95 -4.32 20.17
CA HIS A 32 10.79 -5.17 19.91
C HIS A 32 10.96 -6.02 18.64
N ASN A 33 11.44 -5.40 17.55
CA ASN A 33 11.68 -6.09 16.30
C ASN A 33 12.76 -7.16 16.41
N GLU A 34 13.87 -6.90 17.09
CA GLU A 34 14.93 -7.91 17.21
C GLU A 34 14.44 -9.13 17.99
N LYS A 35 13.67 -8.92 19.07
CA LYS A 35 13.05 -10.03 19.81
C LYS A 35 12.13 -10.87 18.90
N LEU A 36 11.23 -10.22 18.16
CA LEU A 36 10.33 -10.93 17.24
C LEU A 36 11.08 -11.60 16.10
N ARG A 37 12.17 -10.99 15.61
CA ARG A 37 13.04 -11.55 14.57
C ARG A 37 13.73 -12.82 15.06
N GLU A 38 14.31 -12.82 16.25
CA GLU A 38 14.94 -14.01 16.84
C GLU A 38 13.93 -15.16 17.01
N GLU A 39 12.72 -14.85 17.46
CA GLU A 39 11.64 -15.83 17.58
C GLU A 39 11.21 -16.35 16.19
N PHE A 40 11.07 -15.46 15.21
CA PHE A 40 10.73 -15.82 13.83
C PHE A 40 11.77 -16.75 13.23
N LEU A 41 13.06 -16.44 13.35
CA LEU A 41 14.14 -17.23 12.75
C LEU A 41 14.28 -18.63 13.39
N LYS A 42 13.85 -18.78 14.66
CA LYS A 42 13.77 -20.10 15.32
C LYS A 42 12.61 -20.93 14.78
N GLU A 43 11.45 -20.32 14.57
CA GLU A 43 10.26 -21.02 14.06
C GLU A 43 10.33 -21.26 12.54
N TRP A 44 10.89 -20.32 11.81
CA TRP A 44 10.97 -20.28 10.35
C TRP A 44 12.42 -20.03 9.90
N PRO A 45 13.32 -21.00 10.12
CA PRO A 45 14.66 -20.90 9.55
C PRO A 45 14.57 -20.91 8.03
N LEU A 46 15.51 -20.22 7.36
CA LEU A 46 15.42 -19.98 5.92
C LEU A 46 15.25 -21.26 5.08
N ASP A 47 16.00 -22.32 5.41
CA ASP A 47 15.94 -23.58 4.67
C ASP A 47 14.58 -24.30 4.80
N ARG A 48 13.79 -24.00 5.84
CA ARG A 48 12.42 -24.51 5.99
C ARG A 48 11.52 -24.06 4.84
N ILE A 49 11.82 -22.92 4.18
CA ILE A 49 11.08 -22.47 2.99
C ILE A 49 11.01 -23.56 1.93
N LEU A 50 12.07 -24.34 1.73
CA LEU A 50 12.12 -25.37 0.68
C LEU A 50 11.35 -26.64 1.08
N THR A 51 11.28 -26.95 2.37
CA THR A 51 10.75 -28.22 2.87
C THR A 51 9.31 -28.14 3.39
N MET A 52 8.78 -26.95 3.66
CA MET A 52 7.41 -26.80 4.18
C MET A 52 6.36 -27.29 3.17
N SER A 53 5.28 -27.86 3.69
CA SER A 53 4.08 -28.20 2.92
C SER A 53 3.30 -26.94 2.53
N ILE A 54 2.42 -27.07 1.54
CA ILE A 54 1.59 -25.93 1.10
C ILE A 54 0.69 -25.41 2.23
N ASP A 55 0.20 -26.28 3.10
CA ASP A 55 -0.68 -25.93 4.22
C ASP A 55 0.08 -25.23 5.35
N GLU A 56 1.37 -25.52 5.52
CA GLU A 56 2.25 -24.75 6.39
C GLU A 56 2.61 -23.39 5.80
N TYR A 57 2.44 -23.19 4.48
CA TYR A 57 2.72 -21.92 3.81
C TYR A 57 1.51 -20.99 3.77
N VAL A 58 0.39 -21.45 3.22
CA VAL A 58 -0.72 -20.58 2.77
C VAL A 58 -1.49 -19.94 3.93
N ILE A 59 -2.02 -18.74 3.68
CA ILE A 59 -3.02 -18.12 4.54
C ILE A 59 -4.43 -18.65 4.22
N GLY A 60 -5.29 -18.74 5.22
CA GLY A 60 -6.72 -18.97 5.07
C GLY A 60 -7.19 -20.42 5.22
N LYS A 61 -6.29 -21.41 5.29
CA LYS A 61 -6.67 -22.83 5.45
C LYS A 61 -6.53 -23.31 6.89
N GLY A 62 -7.61 -23.88 7.45
CA GLY A 62 -7.62 -24.57 8.75
C GLY A 62 -7.88 -23.67 9.98
N ALA A 63 -8.35 -24.28 11.07
CA ALA A 63 -8.89 -23.59 12.25
C ALA A 63 -7.83 -22.98 13.21
N LYS A 64 -6.54 -23.12 12.91
CA LYS A 64 -5.41 -22.68 13.75
C LYS A 64 -4.27 -22.19 12.86
N SER A 65 -4.51 -21.19 12.02
CA SER A 65 -3.50 -20.71 11.08
C SER A 65 -2.24 -20.25 11.82
N ASN A 66 -1.28 -21.15 11.99
CA ASN A 66 0.11 -20.89 12.36
C ASN A 66 0.98 -21.11 11.13
N SER A 67 0.43 -20.89 9.93
CA SER A 67 1.15 -20.98 8.67
C SER A 67 2.06 -19.78 8.47
N PHE A 68 3.06 -19.91 7.61
CA PHE A 68 4.07 -18.90 7.32
C PHE A 68 3.43 -17.56 6.90
N CYS A 69 2.53 -17.59 5.91
CA CYS A 69 1.88 -16.37 5.42
C CYS A 69 0.96 -15.74 6.46
N TYR A 70 0.23 -16.56 7.24
CA TYR A 70 -0.59 -16.03 8.32
C TYR A 70 0.27 -15.36 9.39
N ALA A 71 1.36 -16.03 9.82
CA ALA A 71 2.23 -15.53 10.86
C ALA A 71 2.83 -14.16 10.50
N LEU A 72 3.14 -13.93 9.22
CA LEU A 72 3.66 -12.67 8.69
C LEU A 72 2.65 -11.54 8.57
N GLU A 73 1.36 -11.82 8.30
CA GLU A 73 0.35 -10.81 8.02
C GLU A 73 -0.57 -10.48 9.19
N ILE A 74 -1.11 -11.51 9.85
CA ILE A 74 -2.18 -11.37 10.86
C ILE A 74 -1.78 -12.02 12.19
N GLY A 75 -0.87 -12.98 12.15
CA GLY A 75 -0.42 -13.73 13.33
C GLY A 75 0.67 -13.03 14.13
N LYS A 76 1.46 -13.86 14.83
CA LYS A 76 2.48 -13.44 15.80
C LYS A 76 3.47 -12.37 15.30
N TYR A 77 3.78 -12.36 14.00
CA TYR A 77 4.81 -11.50 13.40
C TYR A 77 4.24 -10.40 12.50
N GLN A 78 2.95 -10.07 12.64
CA GLN A 78 2.32 -9.00 11.86
C GLN A 78 3.05 -7.65 11.99
N SER A 79 3.56 -7.32 13.20
CA SER A 79 4.26 -6.07 13.52
C SER A 79 5.76 -6.12 13.30
N LEU A 80 6.33 -7.28 12.95
CA LEU A 80 7.76 -7.43 12.74
C LEU A 80 8.21 -6.61 11.53
N PHE A 81 9.05 -5.60 11.78
CA PHE A 81 9.40 -4.55 10.82
C PHE A 81 8.14 -3.85 10.29
N MET A 82 7.85 -3.97 9.00
CA MET A 82 6.66 -3.36 8.39
C MET A 82 5.46 -4.30 8.39
N GLY A 83 4.27 -3.70 8.53
CA GLY A 83 3.01 -4.38 8.25
C GLY A 83 2.87 -4.67 6.75
N ILE A 84 2.35 -5.85 6.42
CA ILE A 84 2.02 -6.27 5.05
C ILE A 84 0.51 -6.52 4.86
N GLY A 85 -0.29 -6.09 5.85
CA GLY A 85 -1.75 -6.16 5.80
C GLY A 85 -2.33 -5.22 4.74
N GLY A 86 -3.61 -5.43 4.42
CA GLY A 86 -4.35 -4.69 3.40
C GLY A 86 -4.22 -5.29 2.00
N GLY A 87 -5.28 -5.23 1.20
CA GLY A 87 -5.36 -5.99 -0.06
C GLY A 87 -5.60 -7.49 0.15
N GLY A 88 -5.73 -8.24 -0.94
CA GLY A 88 -6.03 -9.69 -0.89
C GLY A 88 -4.80 -10.58 -0.66
N SER A 89 -5.04 -11.84 -0.30
CA SER A 89 -4.03 -12.88 -0.07
C SER A 89 -3.20 -13.25 -1.31
N SER A 90 -3.55 -12.74 -2.49
CA SER A 90 -2.79 -12.91 -3.74
C SER A 90 -1.36 -12.40 -3.66
N LYS A 91 -1.03 -11.57 -2.66
CA LYS A 91 0.34 -11.08 -2.41
C LYS A 91 1.37 -12.19 -2.11
N PHE A 92 0.91 -13.35 -1.66
CA PHE A 92 1.76 -14.50 -1.32
C PHE A 92 1.98 -15.45 -2.48
N GLY A 93 1.60 -15.11 -3.72
CA GLY A 93 1.74 -16.04 -4.84
C GLY A 93 0.63 -17.09 -4.90
N ILE A 94 0.50 -17.89 -3.84
CA ILE A 94 -0.52 -18.93 -3.67
C ILE A 94 -1.22 -18.75 -2.31
N TYR A 95 -2.54 -18.88 -2.29
CA TYR A 95 -3.34 -18.81 -1.06
C TYR A 95 -4.53 -19.76 -1.13
N TRP A 96 -5.10 -20.08 0.04
CA TRP A 96 -6.34 -20.84 0.13
C TRP A 96 -7.54 -19.90 0.13
N ASN A 97 -8.54 -20.20 -0.72
CA ASN A 97 -9.81 -19.50 -0.71
C ASN A 97 -10.87 -20.39 -0.03
N GLU A 98 -11.41 -19.89 1.08
CA GLU A 98 -12.35 -20.65 1.90
C GLU A 98 -13.73 -20.80 1.26
N ASP A 99 -14.13 -19.87 0.39
CA ASP A 99 -15.43 -19.92 -0.31
C ASP A 99 -15.42 -21.00 -1.40
N THR A 100 -14.35 -21.05 -2.20
CA THR A 100 -14.20 -22.03 -3.30
C THR A 100 -13.53 -23.33 -2.87
N LYS A 101 -13.09 -23.43 -1.61
CA LYS A 101 -12.34 -24.57 -1.05
C LYS A 101 -11.18 -25.01 -1.95
N SER A 102 -10.41 -24.04 -2.45
CA SER A 102 -9.35 -24.30 -3.43
C SER A 102 -8.18 -23.34 -3.30
N TYR A 103 -7.02 -23.78 -3.79
CA TYR A 103 -5.84 -22.92 -3.92
C TYR A 103 -5.97 -22.03 -5.13
N LYS A 104 -5.65 -20.75 -4.94
CA LYS A 104 -5.67 -19.75 -6.00
C LYS A 104 -4.31 -19.12 -6.16
N ASN A 105 -4.01 -18.74 -7.41
CA ASN A 105 -2.83 -17.98 -7.75
C ASN A 105 -3.08 -16.47 -7.59
N GLN A 106 -2.05 -15.69 -7.90
CA GLN A 106 -2.06 -14.23 -7.82
C GLN A 106 -3.13 -13.54 -8.65
N ALA A 107 -3.56 -14.17 -9.75
CA ALA A 107 -4.63 -13.68 -10.63
C ALA A 107 -6.03 -14.11 -10.13
N ASN A 108 -6.14 -14.59 -8.89
CA ASN A 108 -7.37 -15.12 -8.29
C ASN A 108 -7.97 -16.30 -9.09
N LYS A 109 -7.14 -17.02 -9.86
CA LYS A 109 -7.55 -18.22 -10.59
C LYS A 109 -7.23 -19.47 -9.78
N ILE A 110 -8.15 -20.43 -9.81
CA ILE A 110 -7.94 -21.76 -9.20
C ILE A 110 -6.75 -22.43 -9.87
N ILE A 111 -5.87 -23.00 -9.05
CA ILE A 111 -4.74 -23.82 -9.51
C ILE A 111 -5.23 -25.27 -9.58
N PRO A 112 -5.14 -25.95 -10.74
CA PRO A 112 -5.46 -27.37 -10.85
C PRO A 112 -4.62 -28.21 -9.88
N GLU A 113 -5.22 -29.24 -9.29
CA GLU A 113 -4.52 -30.13 -8.34
C GLU A 113 -3.27 -30.78 -8.96
N SER A 114 -3.34 -31.12 -10.25
CA SER A 114 -2.22 -31.67 -11.03
C SER A 114 -1.05 -30.72 -11.21
N GLU A 115 -1.23 -29.40 -11.05
CA GLU A 115 -0.18 -28.39 -11.21
C GLU A 115 0.30 -27.83 -9.87
N LEU A 116 -0.42 -28.10 -8.79
CA LEU A 116 -0.26 -27.40 -7.52
C LEU A 116 1.12 -27.59 -6.91
N GLU A 117 1.63 -28.82 -6.94
CA GLU A 117 2.94 -29.17 -6.38
C GLU A 117 4.08 -28.46 -7.13
N ASP A 118 4.08 -28.53 -8.46
CA ASP A 118 5.09 -27.88 -9.29
C ASP A 118 5.08 -26.35 -9.13
N ARG A 119 3.89 -25.75 -9.10
CA ARG A 119 3.72 -24.31 -8.87
C ARG A 119 4.22 -23.89 -7.50
N PHE A 120 3.91 -24.67 -6.47
CA PHE A 120 4.38 -24.38 -5.12
C PHE A 120 5.90 -24.58 -4.98
N ASN A 121 6.47 -25.61 -5.60
CA ASN A 121 7.91 -25.84 -5.62
C ASN A 121 8.67 -24.71 -6.33
N LYS A 122 8.13 -24.20 -7.45
CA LYS A 122 8.66 -23.00 -8.11
C LYS A 122 8.62 -21.78 -7.19
N LEU A 123 7.46 -21.53 -6.56
CA LEU A 123 7.28 -20.40 -5.65
C LEU A 123 8.26 -20.43 -4.48
N LYS A 124 8.45 -21.61 -3.85
CA LYS A 124 9.43 -21.79 -2.77
C LYS A 124 10.86 -21.51 -3.24
N SER A 125 11.22 -22.02 -4.42
CA SER A 125 12.54 -21.84 -5.01
C SER A 125 12.82 -20.37 -5.33
N ASP A 126 11.87 -19.69 -5.97
CA ASP A 126 11.95 -18.26 -6.27
C ASP A 126 12.12 -17.45 -4.96
N LEU A 127 11.31 -17.73 -3.93
CA LEU A 127 11.38 -17.01 -2.65
C LEU A 127 12.74 -17.21 -1.97
N TYR A 128 13.23 -18.44 -1.95
CA TYR A 128 14.51 -18.78 -1.35
C TYR A 128 15.67 -18.09 -2.09
N GLU A 129 15.67 -18.12 -3.43
CA GLU A 129 16.69 -17.45 -4.26
C GLU A 129 16.68 -15.94 -4.04
N ILE A 130 15.50 -15.30 -4.04
CA ILE A 130 15.34 -13.86 -3.75
C ILE A 130 15.96 -13.52 -2.40
N ILE A 131 15.63 -14.29 -1.35
CA ILE A 131 16.14 -14.02 -0.01
C ILE A 131 17.66 -14.24 0.03
N GLN A 132 18.18 -15.33 -0.54
CA GLN A 132 19.61 -15.63 -0.54
C GLN A 132 20.41 -14.55 -1.28
N ALA A 133 20.01 -14.20 -2.51
CA ALA A 133 20.67 -13.17 -3.30
C ALA A 133 20.59 -11.80 -2.60
N GLY A 134 19.42 -11.46 -2.02
CA GLY A 134 19.22 -10.20 -1.31
C GLY A 134 20.03 -10.09 -0.01
N ARG A 135 20.18 -11.18 0.75
CA ARG A 135 21.07 -11.24 1.93
C ARG A 135 22.53 -11.02 1.57
N MET A 136 22.94 -11.49 0.40
CA MET A 136 24.28 -11.27 -0.16
C MET A 136 24.42 -9.90 -0.84
N LEU A 137 23.35 -9.10 -0.91
CA LEU A 137 23.28 -7.82 -1.61
C LEU A 137 23.62 -7.93 -3.10
N ASP A 138 23.44 -9.12 -3.70
CA ASP A 138 23.66 -9.38 -5.13
C ASP A 138 22.43 -8.93 -5.94
N PHE A 139 22.24 -7.62 -6.01
CA PHE A 139 21.14 -7.03 -6.78
C PHE A 139 21.38 -7.06 -8.30
N ASN A 140 22.53 -7.55 -8.77
CA ASN A 140 22.78 -7.82 -10.19
C ASN A 140 22.26 -9.20 -10.62
N ASN A 141 21.90 -10.06 -9.66
CA ASN A 141 21.27 -11.35 -9.94
C ASN A 141 19.99 -11.14 -10.81
N PRO A 142 19.81 -11.93 -11.89
CA PRO A 142 18.62 -11.87 -12.76
C PRO A 142 17.28 -12.01 -12.02
N ILE A 143 17.25 -12.65 -10.85
CA ILE A 143 16.05 -12.76 -10.02
C ILE A 143 15.47 -11.37 -9.67
N PHE A 144 16.32 -10.34 -9.61
CA PHE A 144 15.97 -8.95 -9.33
C PHE A 144 15.83 -8.05 -10.57
N ASP A 145 15.81 -8.60 -11.78
CA ASP A 145 15.41 -7.81 -12.96
C ASP A 145 13.89 -7.58 -12.92
N MET A 146 13.46 -6.35 -12.59
CA MET A 146 12.04 -6.02 -12.42
C MET A 146 11.22 -6.11 -13.73
N LYS A 147 11.87 -6.21 -14.89
CA LYS A 147 11.21 -6.32 -16.20
C LYS A 147 11.26 -7.71 -16.79
N GLN A 148 12.36 -8.44 -16.59
CA GLN A 148 12.59 -9.74 -17.25
C GLN A 148 12.36 -10.94 -16.34
N SER A 149 12.51 -10.77 -15.03
CA SER A 149 12.37 -11.87 -14.08
C SER A 149 10.95 -12.43 -14.09
N LYS A 150 10.85 -13.76 -14.09
CA LYS A 150 9.58 -14.51 -14.05
C LYS A 150 9.35 -15.16 -12.69
N ASN A 151 9.95 -14.59 -11.64
CA ASN A 151 9.74 -15.06 -10.28
C ASN A 151 8.30 -14.76 -9.82
N GLU A 152 7.77 -15.60 -8.93
CA GLU A 152 6.39 -15.51 -8.42
C GLU A 152 6.18 -14.32 -7.46
N PHE A 153 7.19 -13.51 -7.15
CA PHE A 153 7.07 -12.35 -6.25
C PHE A 153 7.25 -11.00 -6.96
N ILE A 154 7.30 -11.00 -8.30
CA ILE A 154 7.38 -9.77 -9.08
C ILE A 154 6.17 -8.86 -8.80
N GLY A 155 6.43 -7.58 -8.52
CA GLY A 155 5.38 -6.65 -8.12
C GLY A 155 4.77 -6.90 -6.73
N ARG A 156 5.39 -7.75 -5.87
CA ARG A 156 4.98 -8.01 -4.48
C ARG A 156 6.04 -7.59 -3.46
N SER A 157 6.60 -6.41 -3.71
CA SER A 157 7.70 -5.82 -2.95
C SER A 157 7.53 -5.78 -1.42
N ALA A 158 6.31 -5.64 -0.90
CA ALA A 158 6.09 -5.58 0.56
C ALA A 158 6.48 -6.90 1.27
N VAL A 159 6.07 -8.05 0.72
CA VAL A 159 6.38 -9.37 1.28
C VAL A 159 7.88 -9.63 1.22
N VAL A 160 8.47 -9.40 0.04
CA VAL A 160 9.91 -9.61 -0.16
C VAL A 160 10.74 -8.68 0.72
N THR A 161 10.40 -7.39 0.80
CA THR A 161 11.13 -6.43 1.64
C THR A 161 11.09 -6.83 3.11
N LYS A 162 9.91 -7.23 3.62
CA LYS A 162 9.78 -7.71 5.01
C LYS A 162 10.67 -8.92 5.25
N LEU A 163 10.67 -9.91 4.36
CA LEU A 163 11.50 -11.11 4.50
C LEU A 163 13.00 -10.82 4.37
N LEU A 164 13.40 -9.90 3.49
CA LEU A 164 14.78 -9.44 3.42
C LEU A 164 15.22 -8.76 4.73
N CYS A 165 14.36 -7.97 5.38
CA CYS A 165 14.68 -7.39 6.69
C CYS A 165 14.83 -8.48 7.76
N ILE A 166 13.97 -9.50 7.74
CA ILE A 166 14.00 -10.61 8.70
C ILE A 166 15.25 -11.47 8.54
N TYR A 167 15.55 -11.93 7.33
CA TYR A 167 16.61 -12.91 7.11
C TYR A 167 18.00 -12.30 6.88
N SER A 168 18.11 -11.00 6.58
CA SER A 168 19.41 -10.35 6.42
C SER A 168 20.07 -10.05 7.76
N GLU A 169 21.39 -10.09 7.75
CA GLU A 169 22.21 -9.69 8.88
C GLU A 169 22.44 -8.17 8.86
N ASN A 170 22.85 -7.63 10.02
CA ASN A 170 23.29 -6.24 10.19
C ASN A 170 22.26 -5.16 9.80
N LEU A 171 20.97 -5.49 9.75
CA LEU A 171 19.88 -4.54 9.46
C LEU A 171 20.15 -3.75 8.16
N SER A 172 20.58 -4.47 7.13
CA SER A 172 20.96 -3.95 5.81
C SER A 172 19.83 -3.28 5.02
N PHE A 173 18.61 -3.28 5.56
CA PHE A 173 17.37 -2.78 4.97
C PHE A 173 16.58 -1.97 6.00
N LEU A 174 15.85 -0.96 5.53
CA LEU A 174 15.11 0.00 6.35
C LEU A 174 13.81 -0.55 6.98
N GLY A 175 13.32 -1.72 6.56
CA GLY A 175 11.99 -2.17 6.99
C GLY A 175 10.84 -1.30 6.47
N VAL A 176 11.00 -0.69 5.29
CA VAL A 176 9.99 0.17 4.66
C VAL A 176 9.75 -0.27 3.21
N ASN A 177 8.49 -0.32 2.80
CA ASN A 177 8.13 -0.58 1.41
C ASN A 177 8.37 0.66 0.55
N MET A 178 9.40 0.63 -0.29
CA MET A 178 9.71 1.76 -1.18
C MET A 178 8.55 2.08 -2.13
N ASN A 179 7.71 1.11 -2.48
CA ASN A 179 6.63 1.34 -3.43
C ASN A 179 5.39 2.03 -2.84
N SER A 180 5.20 2.07 -1.51
CA SER A 180 4.05 2.76 -0.92
C SER A 180 4.17 4.28 -0.90
N GLN A 181 5.39 4.81 -1.03
CA GLN A 181 5.68 6.25 -1.08
C GLN A 181 6.76 6.53 -2.14
N ASN A 182 6.59 5.91 -3.32
CA ASN A 182 7.62 5.83 -4.37
C ASN A 182 8.16 7.21 -4.78
N GLU A 183 7.30 8.21 -4.92
CA GLU A 183 7.73 9.56 -5.28
C GLU A 183 8.69 10.16 -4.25
N PHE A 184 8.41 9.97 -2.96
CA PHE A 184 9.27 10.44 -1.89
C PHE A 184 10.65 9.75 -1.94
N TRP A 185 10.68 8.41 -1.99
CA TRP A 185 11.95 7.66 -1.97
C TRP A 185 12.80 7.93 -3.23
N ASN A 186 12.17 8.13 -4.39
CA ASN A 186 12.88 8.48 -5.62
C ASN A 186 13.58 9.83 -5.57
N ARG A 187 13.13 10.76 -4.70
CA ARG A 187 13.84 12.04 -4.49
C ARG A 187 15.13 11.86 -3.70
N LEU A 188 15.26 10.79 -2.90
CA LEU A 188 16.51 10.44 -2.21
C LEU A 188 17.44 9.65 -3.13
N ILE A 189 16.97 8.49 -3.59
CA ILE A 189 17.68 7.63 -4.53
C ILE A 189 16.67 7.10 -5.54
N PRO A 190 16.82 7.39 -6.85
CA PRO A 190 15.92 6.88 -7.87
C PRO A 190 15.96 5.35 -7.96
N GLN A 191 14.79 4.73 -8.10
CA GLN A 191 14.67 3.29 -8.32
C GLN A 191 15.14 2.90 -9.74
N SER A 192 15.91 1.81 -9.85
CA SER A 192 16.32 1.21 -11.13
C SER A 192 15.57 -0.09 -11.43
N ASN A 193 15.47 -0.48 -12.70
CA ASN A 193 14.87 -1.77 -13.07
C ASN A 193 15.63 -2.97 -12.47
N GLN A 194 16.97 -2.93 -12.52
CA GLN A 194 17.80 -3.95 -11.88
C GLN A 194 17.87 -3.69 -10.38
N GLY A 195 17.55 -4.70 -9.55
CA GLY A 195 17.52 -4.57 -8.09
C GLY A 195 16.24 -3.95 -7.53
N GLY A 196 15.59 -3.08 -8.31
CA GLY A 196 14.26 -2.55 -8.00
C GLY A 196 14.18 -1.85 -6.63
N PRO A 197 13.03 -1.99 -5.93
CA PRO A 197 12.83 -1.38 -4.61
C PRO A 197 13.79 -1.93 -3.55
N TYR A 198 14.32 -3.13 -3.72
CA TYR A 198 15.18 -3.78 -2.73
C TYR A 198 16.57 -3.15 -2.72
N ARG A 199 17.15 -2.93 -3.91
CA ARG A 199 18.41 -2.20 -4.06
C ARG A 199 18.27 -0.75 -3.59
N GLN A 200 17.19 -0.07 -3.99
CA GLN A 200 16.91 1.30 -3.54
C GLN A 200 16.88 1.38 -2.00
N ASN A 201 16.15 0.47 -1.35
CA ASN A 201 16.07 0.40 0.11
C ASN A 201 17.46 0.27 0.76
N HIS A 202 18.29 -0.67 0.26
CA HIS A 202 19.65 -0.85 0.75
C HIS A 202 20.55 0.37 0.53
N GLU A 203 20.53 0.96 -0.67
CA GLU A 203 21.37 2.12 -0.99
C GLU A 203 20.98 3.35 -0.16
N ILE A 204 19.69 3.53 0.17
CA ILE A 204 19.27 4.60 1.10
C ILE A 204 19.84 4.32 2.49
N CYS A 205 19.74 3.09 3.00
CA CYS A 205 20.36 2.71 4.27
C CYS A 205 21.85 3.06 4.28
N LYS A 206 22.59 2.64 3.25
CA LYS A 206 24.02 2.92 3.08
C LYS A 206 24.37 4.40 2.99
N LEU A 207 23.56 5.18 2.26
CA LEU A 207 23.73 6.62 2.13
C LEU A 207 23.66 7.29 3.51
N PHE A 208 22.62 6.97 4.29
CA PHE A 208 22.41 7.55 5.60
C PHE A 208 23.44 7.09 6.62
N SER A 209 23.78 5.80 6.66
CA SER A 209 24.84 5.30 7.56
C SER A 209 26.20 5.95 7.29
N LYS A 210 26.50 6.30 6.02
CA LYS A 210 27.72 7.04 5.67
C LYS A 210 27.65 8.51 6.07
N THR A 211 26.49 9.14 5.93
CA THR A 211 26.34 10.59 6.09
C THR A 211 26.11 10.99 7.55
N TYR A 212 25.33 10.19 8.27
CA TYR A 212 24.93 10.38 9.65
C TYR A 212 25.17 9.09 10.46
N PRO A 213 26.43 8.75 10.77
CA PRO A 213 26.78 7.49 11.45
C PRO A 213 26.11 7.31 12.81
N GLU A 214 25.68 8.40 13.45
CA GLU A 214 24.92 8.35 14.70
C GLU A 214 23.49 7.83 14.52
N LEU A 215 22.99 7.73 13.30
CA LEU A 215 21.71 7.10 12.97
C LEU A 215 21.96 5.64 12.60
N GLU A 216 22.14 4.81 13.62
CA GLU A 216 22.33 3.37 13.45
C GLU A 216 21.20 2.76 12.60
N SER A 217 21.54 1.76 11.77
CA SER A 217 20.61 1.10 10.84
C SER A 217 19.37 0.54 11.53
N SER A 218 19.50 0.17 12.80
CA SER A 218 18.44 -0.37 13.66
C SER A 218 17.30 0.60 13.95
N ILE A 219 17.60 1.91 14.01
CA ILE A 219 16.64 2.97 14.30
C ILE A 219 16.30 3.79 13.06
N LEU A 220 17.20 3.80 12.06
CA LEU A 220 17.11 4.61 10.85
C LEU A 220 15.79 4.40 10.10
N GLY A 221 15.38 3.14 9.91
CA GLY A 221 14.17 2.79 9.18
C GLY A 221 12.90 3.45 9.74
N SER A 222 12.72 3.37 11.06
CA SER A 222 11.57 3.98 11.75
C SER A 222 11.58 5.50 11.62
N ILE A 223 12.75 6.12 11.79
CA ILE A 223 12.91 7.58 11.73
C ILE A 223 12.63 8.09 10.31
N LEU A 224 13.18 7.42 9.28
CA LEU A 224 12.94 7.78 7.89
C LEU A 224 11.48 7.61 7.47
N PHE A 225 10.81 6.58 7.97
CA PHE A 225 9.39 6.37 7.70
C PHE A 225 8.52 7.46 8.34
N GLU A 226 8.91 7.97 9.51
CA GLU A 226 8.19 9.08 10.15
C GLU A 226 8.44 10.39 9.40
N TYR A 227 9.67 10.67 9.02
CA TYR A 227 10.02 11.82 8.18
C TYR A 227 9.24 11.81 6.86
N SER A 228 9.14 10.65 6.21
CA SER A 228 8.46 10.54 4.93
C SER A 228 6.95 10.81 5.05
N LYS A 229 6.32 10.37 6.14
CA LYS A 229 4.92 10.73 6.45
C LYS A 229 4.75 12.22 6.69
N ASP A 230 5.56 12.81 7.56
CA ASP A 230 5.51 14.25 7.84
C ASP A 230 5.69 15.09 6.56
N PHE A 231 6.62 14.68 5.70
CA PHE A 231 6.86 15.35 4.43
C PHE A 231 5.64 15.29 3.50
N ILE A 232 4.99 14.13 3.38
CA ILE A 232 3.79 13.94 2.55
C ILE A 232 2.61 14.73 3.12
N ASP A 233 2.36 14.65 4.41
CA ASP A 233 1.26 15.35 5.06
C ASP A 233 1.39 16.88 4.94
N ASN A 234 2.62 17.41 5.05
CA ASN A 234 2.87 18.84 4.87
C ASN A 234 2.69 19.28 3.41
N ASN A 235 3.11 18.48 2.42
CA ASN A 235 2.85 18.80 1.02
C ASN A 235 1.36 18.79 0.69
N ASN A 236 0.62 17.78 1.18
CA ASN A 236 -0.83 17.72 0.97
C ASN A 236 -1.52 18.96 1.56
N LYS A 237 -1.15 19.38 2.77
CA LYS A 237 -1.67 20.62 3.37
C LYS A 237 -1.33 21.86 2.54
N GLN A 238 -0.09 21.98 2.06
CA GLN A 238 0.31 23.11 1.19
C GLN A 238 -0.45 23.11 -0.14
N GLU A 239 -0.72 21.94 -0.71
CA GLU A 239 -1.51 21.80 -1.95
C GLU A 239 -2.98 22.11 -1.71
N GLU A 240 -3.55 21.67 -0.58
CA GLU A 240 -4.88 22.08 -0.13
C GLU A 240 -4.95 23.59 0.09
N GLU A 241 -3.97 24.20 0.77
CA GLU A 241 -3.89 25.65 0.98
C GLU A 241 -3.75 26.42 -0.34
N GLN A 242 -2.94 25.94 -1.29
CA GLN A 242 -2.79 26.56 -2.61
C GLN A 242 -4.06 26.43 -3.44
N MET A 243 -4.72 25.26 -3.42
CA MET A 243 -6.03 25.06 -4.05
C MET A 243 -7.09 25.95 -3.40
N ASN A 244 -7.09 26.06 -2.07
CA ASN A 244 -8.00 26.94 -1.32
C ASN A 244 -7.74 28.43 -1.59
N ALA A 245 -6.49 28.83 -1.85
CA ALA A 245 -6.14 30.21 -2.20
C ALA A 245 -6.49 30.57 -3.65
N GLN A 246 -6.57 29.57 -4.55
CA GLN A 246 -6.95 29.76 -5.95
C GLN A 246 -8.45 29.78 -6.17
N ILE A 247 -9.26 29.20 -5.25
CA ILE A 247 -10.70 29.09 -5.45
C ILE A 247 -11.49 29.91 -4.42
N ASN A 248 -12.13 30.98 -4.89
CA ASN A 248 -12.95 31.91 -4.12
C ASN A 248 -14.36 31.36 -3.83
N PHE A 249 -14.45 30.22 -3.14
CA PHE A 249 -15.75 29.74 -2.66
C PHE A 249 -16.17 30.51 -1.40
N GLN A 250 -17.31 31.17 -1.49
CA GLN A 250 -18.03 31.85 -0.41
C GLN A 250 -18.59 30.87 0.62
N HIS A 251 -19.01 29.66 0.23
CA HIS A 251 -19.66 28.73 1.17
C HIS A 251 -18.70 27.65 1.75
N PRO A 252 -18.56 27.52 3.09
CA PRO A 252 -17.66 26.53 3.71
C PRO A 252 -17.91 25.07 3.32
N LEU A 253 -19.17 24.71 3.04
CA LEU A 253 -19.53 23.34 2.65
C LEU A 253 -19.10 22.98 1.23
N SER A 254 -18.90 23.96 0.35
CA SER A 254 -18.38 23.74 -1.01
C SER A 254 -16.96 23.19 -0.95
N ARG A 255 -16.17 23.62 0.04
CA ARG A 255 -14.84 23.09 0.35
C ARG A 255 -14.89 21.64 0.83
N THR A 256 -15.79 21.34 1.77
CA THR A 256 -16.01 19.96 2.26
C THR A 256 -16.40 19.02 1.14
N LEU A 257 -17.25 19.47 0.21
CA LEU A 257 -17.68 18.68 -0.94
C LEU A 257 -16.51 18.40 -1.90
N LEU A 258 -15.59 19.34 -2.13
CA LEU A 258 -14.45 19.13 -3.01
C LEU A 258 -13.41 18.13 -2.47
N SER A 259 -13.21 18.08 -1.15
CA SER A 259 -12.29 17.11 -0.54
C SER A 259 -12.91 15.71 -0.45
N SER A 260 -14.16 15.61 0.00
CA SER A 260 -14.85 14.31 0.23
C SER A 260 -15.55 13.73 -1.00
N LYS A 261 -15.75 14.55 -2.04
CA LYS A 261 -16.51 14.27 -3.28
C LYS A 261 -18.01 14.00 -3.08
N ASN A 262 -18.49 13.82 -1.85
CA ASN A 262 -19.89 13.56 -1.53
C ASN A 262 -20.27 14.20 -0.19
N LEU A 263 -21.41 14.89 -0.13
CA LEU A 263 -21.88 15.57 1.08
C LEU A 263 -23.35 15.25 1.38
N ILE A 264 -23.65 14.78 2.59
CA ILE A 264 -25.03 14.53 3.05
C ILE A 264 -25.43 15.61 4.05
N LEU A 265 -26.41 16.44 3.68
CA LEU A 265 -27.02 17.44 4.57
C LEU A 265 -28.18 16.79 5.36
N ARG A 266 -28.08 16.70 6.69
CA ARG A 266 -29.11 16.12 7.58
C ARG A 266 -29.74 17.19 8.47
N GLY A 267 -30.99 16.98 8.89
CA GLY A 267 -31.69 17.88 9.82
C GLY A 267 -33.20 17.91 9.63
N ALA A 268 -33.92 18.58 10.53
CA ALA A 268 -35.38 18.69 10.51
C ALA A 268 -35.94 19.18 9.16
N PRO A 269 -37.16 18.78 8.75
CA PRO A 269 -37.82 19.33 7.55
C PRO A 269 -37.91 20.87 7.60
N GLY A 270 -37.84 21.54 6.44
CA GLY A 270 -37.94 23.00 6.35
C GLY A 270 -36.67 23.81 6.69
N THR A 271 -35.56 23.16 7.03
CA THR A 271 -34.27 23.83 7.39
C THR A 271 -33.40 24.26 6.20
N GLY A 272 -33.96 24.38 5.00
CA GLY A 272 -33.23 24.92 3.84
C GLY A 272 -32.18 23.99 3.19
N LYS A 273 -32.10 22.71 3.57
CA LYS A 273 -31.11 21.75 3.00
C LYS A 273 -31.10 21.71 1.46
N THR A 274 -32.28 21.66 0.85
CA THR A 274 -32.41 21.63 -0.62
C THR A 274 -31.95 22.93 -1.26
N TYR A 275 -32.23 24.07 -0.61
CA TYR A 275 -31.75 25.37 -1.07
C TYR A 275 -30.23 25.43 -1.00
N LEU A 276 -29.65 25.00 0.13
CA LEU A 276 -28.21 24.99 0.33
C LEU A 276 -27.46 24.09 -0.65
N ALA A 277 -28.00 22.90 -0.95
CA ALA A 277 -27.41 22.00 -1.94
C ALA A 277 -27.36 22.64 -3.34
N LYS A 278 -28.41 23.39 -3.73
CA LYS A 278 -28.46 24.10 -5.02
C LYS A 278 -27.47 25.26 -5.07
N GLU A 279 -27.31 26.02 -3.99
CA GLU A 279 -26.36 27.12 -3.94
C GLU A 279 -24.91 26.62 -3.99
N ILE A 280 -24.58 25.53 -3.29
CA ILE A 280 -23.26 24.87 -3.40
C ILE A 280 -23.02 24.37 -4.83
N ALA A 281 -24.01 23.73 -5.46
CA ALA A 281 -23.87 23.23 -6.82
C ALA A 281 -23.61 24.37 -7.83
N LYS A 282 -24.41 25.45 -7.77
CA LYS A 282 -24.19 26.65 -8.60
C LYS A 282 -22.83 27.26 -8.38
N GLU A 283 -22.39 27.35 -7.14
CA GLU A 283 -21.07 27.87 -6.80
C GLU A 283 -19.94 27.01 -7.39
N LEU A 284 -20.08 25.68 -7.41
CA LEU A 284 -19.08 24.77 -7.97
C LEU A 284 -19.04 24.73 -9.50
N THR A 285 -20.15 25.07 -10.17
CA THR A 285 -20.26 25.03 -11.64
C THR A 285 -20.24 26.41 -12.29
N ASP A 286 -19.92 27.47 -11.53
CA ASP A 286 -20.04 28.87 -11.98
C ASP A 286 -21.45 29.21 -12.54
N GLY A 287 -22.48 28.52 -12.03
CA GLY A 287 -23.86 28.68 -12.46
C GLY A 287 -24.23 27.95 -13.75
N ASP A 288 -23.33 27.12 -14.31
CA ASP A 288 -23.65 26.26 -15.45
C ASP A 288 -24.65 25.17 -15.04
N GLU A 289 -25.89 25.28 -15.52
CA GLU A 289 -26.98 24.36 -15.20
C GLU A 289 -26.83 23.00 -15.90
N ASP A 290 -26.11 22.93 -17.03
CA ASP A 290 -25.91 21.67 -17.77
C ASP A 290 -25.02 20.69 -16.99
N GLN A 291 -24.25 21.21 -16.02
CA GLN A 291 -23.41 20.42 -15.11
C GLN A 291 -24.15 20.01 -13.82
N ILE A 292 -25.43 20.36 -13.66
CA ILE A 292 -26.20 20.12 -12.43
C ILE A 292 -27.40 19.19 -12.71
N GLY A 293 -27.33 17.95 -12.21
CA GLY A 293 -28.47 17.03 -12.13
C GLY A 293 -29.20 17.11 -10.79
N PHE A 294 -30.54 17.16 -10.78
CA PHE A 294 -31.35 17.09 -9.57
C PHE A 294 -32.26 15.87 -9.57
N VAL A 295 -32.13 15.01 -8.56
CA VAL A 295 -32.95 13.81 -8.36
C VAL A 295 -33.52 13.76 -6.95
N GLN A 296 -34.73 13.23 -6.80
CA GLN A 296 -35.36 12.95 -5.51
C GLN A 296 -35.72 11.48 -5.43
N PHE A 297 -35.14 10.76 -4.48
CA PHE A 297 -35.44 9.34 -4.30
C PHE A 297 -36.81 9.12 -3.66
N HIS A 298 -37.48 8.07 -4.14
CA HIS A 298 -38.73 7.53 -3.61
C HIS A 298 -38.54 6.02 -3.35
N PRO A 299 -39.30 5.37 -2.45
CA PRO A 299 -39.21 3.92 -2.23
C PRO A 299 -39.34 3.01 -3.46
N SER A 300 -39.85 3.54 -4.58
CA SER A 300 -40.00 2.81 -5.85
C SER A 300 -38.85 3.06 -6.83
N TYR A 301 -37.85 3.88 -6.47
CA TYR A 301 -36.70 4.21 -7.30
C TYR A 301 -35.69 3.05 -7.25
N ASP A 302 -35.31 2.51 -8.40
CA ASP A 302 -34.41 1.36 -8.47
C ASP A 302 -33.10 1.64 -9.22
N TYR A 303 -32.25 0.61 -9.36
CA TYR A 303 -30.97 0.73 -10.07
C TYR A 303 -31.15 1.12 -11.54
N THR A 304 -32.21 0.62 -12.19
CA THR A 304 -32.48 0.86 -13.61
C THR A 304 -32.91 2.30 -13.87
N ASP A 305 -33.43 2.98 -12.86
CA ASP A 305 -33.78 4.40 -12.93
C ASP A 305 -32.56 5.34 -12.73
N PHE A 306 -31.54 4.90 -11.98
CA PHE A 306 -30.43 5.78 -11.56
C PHE A 306 -29.12 5.56 -12.32
N VAL A 307 -28.79 4.31 -12.67
CA VAL A 307 -27.48 3.95 -13.24
C VAL A 307 -27.61 3.62 -14.71
N GLU A 308 -28.31 2.55 -15.05
CA GLU A 308 -28.56 2.11 -16.43
C GLU A 308 -29.72 1.12 -16.46
N GLY A 309 -30.59 1.24 -17.46
CA GLY A 309 -31.76 0.39 -17.60
C GLY A 309 -32.27 0.38 -19.02
N LEU A 310 -32.64 -0.80 -19.51
CA LEU A 310 -33.22 -0.92 -20.84
C LEU A 310 -34.57 -0.19 -20.86
N ARG A 311 -34.70 0.81 -21.71
CA ARG A 311 -35.95 1.54 -21.93
C ARG A 311 -36.40 1.31 -23.37
N PRO A 312 -37.67 0.94 -23.60
CA PRO A 312 -38.18 0.84 -24.96
C PRO A 312 -38.19 2.23 -25.60
N ASP A 313 -37.55 2.34 -26.76
CA ASP A 313 -37.52 3.53 -27.59
C ASP A 313 -38.08 3.19 -28.98
N SER A 314 -38.67 4.17 -29.66
CA SER A 314 -39.39 3.97 -30.92
C SER A 314 -38.64 4.58 -32.11
N ASN A 315 -38.43 3.78 -33.15
CA ASN A 315 -37.96 4.27 -34.44
C ASN A 315 -39.06 5.07 -35.16
N GLU A 316 -38.67 5.88 -36.15
CA GLU A 316 -39.60 6.67 -36.99
C GLU A 316 -40.63 5.80 -37.75
N ASP A 317 -40.30 4.52 -37.97
CA ASP A 317 -41.19 3.53 -38.62
C ASP A 317 -42.14 2.81 -37.65
N GLY A 318 -42.10 3.17 -36.36
CA GLY A 318 -42.95 2.60 -35.30
C GLY A 318 -42.46 1.27 -34.72
N SER A 319 -41.29 0.78 -35.14
CA SER A 319 -40.64 -0.38 -34.50
C SER A 319 -40.01 0.03 -33.16
N ILE A 320 -40.08 -0.86 -32.16
CA ILE A 320 -39.53 -0.62 -30.81
C ILE A 320 -38.17 -1.29 -30.70
N PHE A 321 -37.16 -0.56 -30.22
CA PHE A 321 -35.87 -1.10 -29.81
C PHE A 321 -35.63 -0.79 -28.32
N LEU A 322 -34.62 -1.40 -27.71
CA LEU A 322 -34.24 -1.13 -26.32
C LEU A 322 -32.99 -0.26 -26.35
N ASN A 323 -33.07 0.91 -25.72
CA ASN A 323 -31.95 1.81 -25.47
C ASN A 323 -31.39 1.58 -24.07
#